data_AF-A0A933X2W1-F1
#
_entry.id   AF-A0A933X2W1-F1
#
_cell.length_a   1.000
_cell.length_b   1.000
_cell.length_c   1.000
_cell.angle_alpha   90.00
_cell.angle_beta   90.00
_cell.angle_gamma   90.00
#
_symmetry.space_group_name_H-M   'P 1'
#
loop_
_entity.id
_entity.type
_entity.pdbx_description
1 polymer ?
#
loop_
_entity_poly.entity_id
_entity_poly.type
_entity_poly.pdbx_seq_one_letter_code
_entity_poly.pdbx_strand_id
1 'polypeptide(L)'
;MNCEFFQDQIVLHAAGELPEDAARELLAHTASCPECAGELKSYKTVLNSIPAAQKPPRDFQMLYGKALLVHDTNIRRRSFMSKIIAISAAAAVMLVCVTILFTLNHSDTRPVTAGPRSTGSAPLTTAPLPSTSSYQSVWNDKTDTAVELLKTGLDELSASFQQETPEDENMNDDKIAIMSDNIELARYNFENPEPSFSDSYYDYSVQEMKTNMDSLYYDLTEF
;
A
#
# COMPACT_ATOMS: atom_id res chain seq x y z
N MET A 1 -15.55 -0.10 16.93
CA MET A 1 -14.52 0.52 16.06
C MET A 1 -13.19 -0.13 16.40
N ASN A 2 -12.36 -0.42 15.39
CA ASN A 2 -11.12 -1.16 15.61
C ASN A 2 -10.02 -0.20 16.11
N CYS A 3 -9.40 -0.48 17.25
CA CYS A 3 -8.37 0.38 17.85
C CYS A 3 -7.15 0.54 16.94
N GLU A 4 -6.83 -0.49 16.15
CA GLU A 4 -5.73 -0.53 15.19
C GLU A 4 -5.77 0.64 14.20
N PHE A 5 -6.96 1.05 13.74
CA PHE A 5 -7.12 2.19 12.84
C PHE A 5 -6.74 3.53 13.48
N PHE A 6 -6.93 3.66 14.80
CA PHE A 6 -6.66 4.90 15.52
C PHE A 6 -5.22 5.02 16.01
N GLN A 7 -4.45 3.93 16.05
CA GLN A 7 -3.04 3.97 16.47
C GLN A 7 -2.20 4.92 15.60
N ASP A 8 -2.33 4.85 14.28
CA ASP A 8 -1.65 5.78 13.37
C ASP A 8 -2.11 7.24 13.57
N GLN A 9 -3.41 7.43 13.84
CA GLN A 9 -3.97 8.75 14.06
C GLN A 9 -3.54 9.37 15.39
N ILE A 10 -3.28 8.56 16.42
CA ILE A 10 -2.80 9.01 17.72
C ILE A 10 -1.44 9.72 17.56
N VAL A 11 -0.53 9.14 16.77
CA VAL A 11 0.80 9.73 16.52
C VAL A 11 0.68 11.06 15.78
N LEU A 12 -0.13 11.10 14.71
CA LEU A 12 -0.37 12.31 13.93
C LEU A 12 -1.06 13.41 14.75
N HIS A 13 -2.02 13.06 15.60
CA HIS A 13 -2.67 14.03 16.49
C HIS A 13 -1.66 14.56 17.51
N ALA A 14 -0.85 13.69 18.12
CA ALA A 14 0.15 14.11 19.09
C ALA A 14 1.16 15.10 18.48
N ALA A 15 1.52 14.92 17.22
CA ALA A 15 2.37 15.83 16.45
C ALA A 15 1.67 17.13 15.98
N GLY A 16 0.33 17.19 16.05
CA GLY A 16 -0.46 18.33 15.56
C GLY A 16 -0.67 18.35 14.05
N GLU A 17 -0.45 17.23 13.37
CA GLU A 17 -0.56 17.10 11.91
C GLU A 17 -1.88 16.47 11.45
N LEU A 18 -2.67 15.92 12.38
CA LEU A 18 -3.95 15.30 12.07
C LEU A 18 -5.01 16.38 11.71
N PRO A 19 -5.75 16.26 10.60
CA PRO A 19 -6.78 17.21 10.22
C PRO A 19 -7.94 17.23 11.24
N GLU A 20 -8.63 18.38 11.36
CA GLU A 20 -9.59 18.63 12.45
C GLU A 20 -10.79 17.68 12.48
N ASP A 21 -11.22 17.19 11.33
CA ASP A 21 -12.30 16.20 11.19
C ASP A 21 -11.88 14.85 11.77
N ALA A 22 -10.73 14.32 11.36
CA ALA A 22 -10.17 13.07 11.90
C ALA A 22 -9.81 13.21 13.39
N ALA A 23 -9.31 14.37 13.81
CA ALA A 23 -9.02 14.64 15.22
C ALA A 23 -10.29 14.56 16.08
N ARG A 24 -11.43 15.05 15.59
CA ARG A 24 -12.72 14.95 16.30
C ARG A 24 -13.17 13.49 16.47
N GLU A 25 -12.99 12.67 15.44
CA GLU A 25 -13.31 11.24 15.50
C GLU A 25 -12.40 10.50 16.48
N LEU A 26 -11.09 10.76 16.44
CA LEU A 26 -10.13 10.19 17.39
C LEU A 26 -10.43 10.61 18.84
N LEU A 27 -10.80 11.87 19.07
CA LEU A 27 -11.17 12.36 20.40
C LEU A 27 -12.46 11.70 20.90
N ALA A 28 -13.45 11.49 20.03
CA ALA A 28 -14.65 10.73 20.37
C ALA A 28 -14.30 9.27 20.72
N HIS A 29 -13.38 8.64 19.99
CA HIS A 29 -12.92 7.27 20.29
C HIS A 29 -12.19 7.19 21.63
N THR A 30 -11.21 8.07 21.86
CA THR A 30 -10.43 8.10 23.12
C THR A 30 -11.27 8.43 24.34
N ALA A 31 -12.39 9.14 24.19
CA ALA A 31 -13.37 9.32 25.27
C ALA A 31 -14.03 8.00 25.71
N SER A 32 -14.12 7.01 24.80
CA SER A 32 -14.73 5.70 25.07
C SER A 32 -13.73 4.57 25.34
N CYS A 33 -12.48 4.71 24.87
CA CYS A 33 -11.44 3.67 24.94
C CYS A 33 -10.26 4.12 25.82
N PRO A 34 -10.10 3.59 27.05
CA PRO A 34 -9.06 4.03 27.98
C PRO A 34 -7.64 3.68 27.53
N GLU A 35 -7.46 2.60 26.77
CA GLU A 35 -6.15 2.20 26.22
C GLU A 35 -5.62 3.26 25.25
N CYS A 36 -6.44 3.63 24.24
CA CYS A 36 -6.10 4.65 23.26
C CYS A 36 -5.90 6.04 23.92
N ALA A 37 -6.67 6.36 24.97
CA ALA A 37 -6.46 7.58 25.75
C ALA A 37 -5.11 7.58 26.49
N GLY A 38 -4.72 6.43 27.04
CA GLY A 38 -3.42 6.22 27.67
C GLY A 38 -2.26 6.39 26.70
N GLU A 39 -2.36 5.80 25.50
CA GLU A 39 -1.38 5.96 24.42
C GLU A 39 -1.26 7.42 23.97
N LEU A 40 -2.38 8.13 23.75
CA LEU A 40 -2.32 9.54 23.38
C LEU A 40 -1.61 10.39 24.45
N LYS A 41 -1.83 10.07 25.73
CA LYS A 41 -1.15 10.75 26.83
C LYS A 41 0.35 10.43 26.88
N SER A 42 0.75 9.17 26.62
CA SER A 42 2.16 8.79 26.61
C SER A 42 2.91 9.48 25.46
N TYR A 43 2.36 9.51 24.26
CA TYR A 43 2.94 10.22 23.11
C TYR A 43 3.10 11.71 23.37
N LYS A 44 2.07 12.38 23.89
CA LYS A 44 2.17 13.80 24.28
C LYS A 44 3.24 14.04 25.34
N THR A 45 3.40 13.12 26.29
CA THR A 45 4.42 13.21 27.33
C THR A 45 5.83 13.10 26.74
N VAL A 46 6.03 12.16 25.80
CA VAL A 46 7.31 12.00 25.08
C VAL A 46 7.61 13.22 24.20
N LEU A 47 6.63 13.73 23.45
CA LEU A 47 6.83 14.91 22.62
C LEU A 47 7.14 16.17 23.46
N ASN A 48 6.50 16.33 24.61
CA ASN A 48 6.76 17.45 25.51
C ASN A 48 8.08 17.33 26.28
N SER A 49 8.64 16.12 26.42
CA SER A 49 9.94 15.91 27.06
C SER A 49 11.11 16.18 26.11
N ILE A 50 10.88 16.15 24.81
CA ILE A 50 11.84 16.65 23.83
C ILE A 50 11.93 18.15 24.03
N PRO A 51 13.08 18.68 24.50
CA PRO A 51 13.24 20.13 24.66
C PRO A 51 12.92 20.75 23.32
N ALA A 52 12.07 21.80 23.30
CA ALA A 52 11.68 22.49 22.07
C ALA A 52 12.93 22.77 21.26
N ALA A 53 13.18 21.91 20.25
CA ALA A 53 14.45 21.91 19.56
C ALA A 53 14.58 23.30 18.96
N GLN A 54 15.74 23.93 19.17
CA GLN A 54 16.04 25.22 18.56
C GLN A 54 15.61 25.13 17.10
N LYS A 55 14.74 26.06 16.71
CA LYS A 55 14.11 26.10 15.38
C LYS A 55 15.21 25.78 14.35
N PRO A 56 15.08 24.69 13.58
CA PRO A 56 16.18 24.25 12.72
C PRO A 56 16.59 25.42 11.82
N PRO A 57 17.89 25.57 11.51
CA PRO A 57 18.37 26.65 10.65
C PRO A 57 17.51 26.74 9.38
N ARG A 58 17.22 27.97 8.91
CA ARG A 58 16.30 28.19 7.77
C ARG A 58 16.62 27.31 6.55
N ASP A 59 17.90 27.03 6.31
CA ASP A 59 18.35 26.24 5.17
C ASP A 59 17.92 24.77 5.27
N PHE A 60 17.76 24.23 6.48
CA PHE A 60 17.23 22.88 6.70
C PHE A 60 15.76 22.77 6.34
N GLN A 61 14.96 23.84 6.50
CA GLN A 61 13.53 23.80 6.15
C GLN A 61 13.32 23.61 4.64
N MET A 62 14.19 24.21 3.81
CA MET A 62 14.08 24.07 2.36
C MET A 62 14.43 22.66 1.87
N LEU A 63 15.41 22.03 2.51
CA LEU A 63 15.80 20.64 2.22
C LEU A 63 14.73 19.65 2.69
N TYR A 64 14.18 19.85 3.89
CA TYR A 64 13.10 19.02 4.42
C TYR A 64 11.82 19.13 3.58
N GLY A 65 11.45 20.34 3.14
CA GLY A 65 10.28 20.53 2.28
C GLY A 65 10.36 19.73 0.99
N LYS A 66 11.54 19.67 0.35
CA LYS A 66 11.74 18.86 -0.85
C LYS A 66 11.68 17.36 -0.56
N ALA A 67 12.27 16.91 0.55
CA ALA A 67 12.25 15.50 0.94
C ALA A 67 10.84 15.01 1.29
N LEU A 68 10.05 15.82 2.01
CA LEU A 68 8.68 15.49 2.38
C LEU A 68 7.75 15.41 1.18
N LEU A 69 7.89 16.29 0.18
CA LEU A 69 7.11 16.21 -1.06
C LEU A 69 7.37 14.90 -1.84
N VAL A 70 8.62 14.42 -1.84
CA VAL A 70 8.95 13.12 -2.47
C VAL A 70 8.34 11.96 -1.68
N HIS A 71 8.29 12.06 -0.34
CA HIS A 71 7.75 10.99 0.49
C HIS A 71 6.22 10.88 0.39
N ASP A 72 5.51 12.01 0.39
CA ASP A 72 4.04 12.05 0.34
C ASP A 72 3.49 11.47 -0.98
N THR A 73 4.17 11.77 -2.10
CA THR A 73 3.81 11.20 -3.41
C THR A 73 3.98 9.67 -3.45
N ASN A 74 4.94 9.11 -2.72
CA ASN A 74 5.16 7.66 -2.66
C ASN A 74 4.12 6.94 -1.79
N ILE A 75 3.73 7.49 -0.63
CA ILE A 75 2.69 6.89 0.22
C ILE A 75 1.35 6.85 -0.54
N ARG A 76 0.98 7.97 -1.17
CA ARG A 76 -0.27 8.04 -1.95
C ARG A 76 -0.25 7.07 -3.12
N ARG A 77 0.89 6.89 -3.78
CA ARG A 77 1.06 5.91 -4.87
C ARG A 77 0.90 4.47 -4.39
N ARG A 78 1.43 4.13 -3.20
CA ARG A 78 1.32 2.77 -2.64
C ARG A 78 -0.12 2.40 -2.28
N SER A 79 -0.86 3.35 -1.69
CA SER A 79 -2.30 3.21 -1.39
C SER A 79 -3.16 3.06 -2.65
N PHE A 80 -2.84 3.79 -3.73
CA PHE A 80 -3.53 3.63 -5.01
C PHE A 80 -3.18 2.30 -5.70
N MET A 81 -1.92 1.88 -5.67
CA MET A 81 -1.48 0.63 -6.28
C MET A 81 -2.11 -0.60 -5.63
N SER A 82 -2.29 -0.63 -4.31
CA SER A 82 -2.94 -1.78 -3.65
C SER A 82 -4.39 -1.97 -4.10
N LYS A 83 -5.13 -0.87 -4.33
CA LYS A 83 -6.50 -0.93 -4.87
C LYS A 83 -6.53 -1.41 -6.32
N ILE A 84 -5.57 -0.98 -7.14
CA ILE A 84 -5.48 -1.42 -8.55
C ILE A 84 -5.16 -2.92 -8.64
N ILE A 85 -4.25 -3.41 -7.79
CA ILE A 85 -3.91 -4.85 -7.75
C ILE A 85 -5.14 -5.67 -7.38
N ALA A 86 -5.91 -5.26 -6.36
CA ALA A 86 -7.13 -5.96 -5.96
C ALA A 86 -8.19 -6.02 -7.08
N ILE A 87 -8.39 -4.93 -7.83
CA ILE A 87 -9.33 -4.89 -8.97
C ILE A 87 -8.84 -5.79 -10.11
N SER A 88 -7.53 -5.83 -10.37
CA SER A 88 -6.95 -6.65 -11.44
C SER A 88 -7.14 -8.15 -11.21
N ALA A 89 -7.01 -8.61 -9.95
CA ALA A 89 -7.20 -10.01 -9.60
C ALA A 89 -8.66 -10.45 -9.82
N ALA A 90 -9.63 -9.62 -9.42
CA ALA A 90 -11.04 -9.91 -9.64
C ALA A 90 -11.40 -9.97 -11.13
N ALA A 91 -10.84 -9.08 -11.95
CA ALA A 91 -11.04 -9.09 -13.40
C ALA A 91 -10.47 -10.35 -14.06
N ALA A 92 -9.29 -10.81 -13.64
CA ALA A 92 -8.67 -12.03 -14.16
C ALA A 92 -9.54 -13.27 -13.85
N VAL A 93 -10.07 -13.39 -12.63
CA VAL A 93 -10.97 -14.49 -12.25
C VAL A 93 -12.26 -14.47 -13.08
N MET A 94 -12.84 -13.28 -13.30
CA MET A 94 -14.04 -13.15 -14.13
C MET A 94 -13.78 -13.54 -15.59
N LEU A 95 -12.62 -13.17 -16.15
CA LEU A 95 -12.23 -13.61 -17.50
C LEU A 95 -12.10 -15.13 -17.57
N VAL A 96 -11.44 -15.77 -16.60
CA VAL A 96 -11.30 -17.23 -16.53
C VAL A 96 -12.68 -17.91 -16.48
N CYS A 97 -13.58 -17.45 -15.61
CA CYS A 97 -14.95 -17.96 -15.52
C CYS A 97 -15.72 -17.83 -16.84
N VAL A 98 -15.60 -16.69 -17.53
CA VAL A 98 -16.25 -16.46 -18.83
C VAL A 98 -15.70 -17.42 -19.89
N THR A 99 -14.39 -17.63 -19.95
CA THR A 99 -13.80 -18.62 -20.87
C THR A 99 -14.29 -20.04 -20.59
N ILE A 100 -14.38 -20.45 -19.32
CA ILE A 100 -14.90 -21.78 -18.96
C ILE A 100 -16.35 -21.93 -19.44
N LEU A 101 -17.22 -20.97 -19.15
CA LEU A 101 -18.61 -21.00 -19.61
C LEU A 101 -18.73 -21.05 -21.14
N PHE A 102 -17.88 -20.30 -21.85
CA PHE A 102 -17.86 -20.29 -23.31
C PHE A 102 -17.44 -21.66 -23.87
N THR A 103 -16.40 -22.29 -23.31
CA THR A 103 -15.98 -23.63 -23.73
C THR A 103 -17.03 -24.70 -23.46
N LEU A 104 -17.71 -24.64 -22.31
CA LEU A 104 -18.78 -25.56 -21.97
C LEU A 104 -19.96 -25.43 -22.94
N ASN A 105 -20.36 -24.19 -23.28
CA ASN A 105 -21.47 -23.92 -24.19
C ASN A 105 -21.18 -24.32 -25.65
N HIS A 106 -19.91 -24.29 -26.09
CA HIS A 106 -19.54 -24.72 -27.44
C HIS A 106 -19.49 -26.23 -27.66
N SER A 107 -19.50 -27.02 -26.60
CA SER A 107 -19.51 -28.49 -26.65
C SER A 107 -20.72 -29.09 -27.38
N ASP A 108 -21.82 -28.34 -27.49
CA ASP A 108 -23.06 -28.80 -28.14
C ASP A 108 -23.07 -28.65 -29.66
N THR A 109 -22.01 -28.08 -30.25
CA THR A 109 -21.79 -28.17 -31.70
C THR A 109 -21.29 -29.57 -32.07
N ARG A 110 -22.16 -30.57 -31.89
CA ARG A 110 -21.95 -31.89 -32.50
C ARG A 110 -21.69 -31.65 -33.99
N PRO A 111 -20.53 -32.08 -34.52
CA PRO A 111 -20.35 -32.07 -35.96
C PRO A 111 -21.50 -32.91 -36.53
N VAL A 112 -22.31 -32.29 -37.37
CA VAL A 112 -23.32 -33.01 -38.15
C VAL A 112 -22.53 -33.93 -39.08
N THR A 113 -22.25 -35.13 -38.59
CA THR A 113 -21.66 -36.20 -39.37
C THR A 113 -22.67 -36.50 -40.47
N ALA A 114 -22.44 -35.97 -41.66
CA ALA A 114 -23.19 -36.33 -42.85
C ALA A 114 -23.05 -37.85 -43.03
N GLY A 115 -24.09 -38.59 -42.64
CA GLY A 115 -24.07 -40.04 -42.61
C GLY A 115 -23.80 -40.60 -44.01
N PRO A 116 -22.95 -41.62 -44.15
CA PRO A 116 -22.77 -42.31 -45.43
C PRO A 116 -24.09 -43.01 -45.80
N ARG A 117 -24.66 -42.59 -46.92
CA ARG A 117 -25.87 -43.15 -47.52
C ARG A 117 -25.58 -44.59 -47.96
N SER A 118 -25.83 -45.56 -47.08
CA SER A 118 -25.73 -46.99 -47.41
C SER A 118 -27.09 -47.52 -47.86
N THR A 119 -27.23 -47.70 -49.16
CA THR A 119 -28.18 -48.62 -49.78
C THR A 119 -27.58 -50.03 -49.76
N GLY A 120 -28.16 -50.95 -49.01
CA GLY A 120 -27.69 -52.34 -49.00
C GLY A 120 -28.47 -53.23 -48.05
N SER A 121 -29.48 -53.91 -48.57
CA SER A 121 -30.31 -54.91 -47.92
C SER A 121 -29.53 -56.22 -47.72
N ALA A 122 -29.38 -56.72 -46.48
CA ALA A 122 -28.93 -58.09 -46.20
C ALA A 122 -29.27 -58.52 -44.74
N PRO A 123 -29.29 -59.83 -44.44
CA PRO A 123 -30.35 -60.48 -43.65
C PRO A 123 -30.07 -60.62 -42.14
N LEU A 124 -31.19 -60.84 -41.43
CA LEU A 124 -31.32 -61.19 -40.01
C LEU A 124 -30.30 -62.26 -39.57
N THR A 125 -29.35 -61.87 -38.73
CA THR A 125 -28.55 -62.78 -37.90
C THR A 125 -28.64 -62.30 -36.46
N THR A 126 -29.27 -63.11 -35.63
CA THR A 126 -29.48 -62.90 -34.20
C THR A 126 -28.13 -63.03 -33.48
N ALA A 127 -27.53 -61.92 -33.08
CA ALA A 127 -26.29 -61.88 -32.31
C ALA A 127 -26.58 -61.66 -30.81
N PRO A 128 -25.81 -62.30 -29.91
CA PRO A 128 -26.01 -62.20 -28.46
C PRO A 128 -25.56 -60.85 -27.89
N LEU A 129 -26.30 -60.38 -26.89
CA LEU A 129 -26.12 -59.13 -26.16
C LEU A 129 -24.72 -59.01 -25.53
N PRO A 130 -23.96 -57.92 -25.75
CA PRO A 130 -22.76 -57.63 -24.98
C PRO A 130 -23.13 -57.08 -23.60
N SER A 131 -22.49 -57.64 -22.58
CA SER A 131 -22.60 -57.22 -21.19
C SER A 131 -22.02 -55.81 -20.98
N THR A 132 -22.86 -54.93 -20.43
CA THR A 132 -22.58 -53.53 -20.08
C THR A 132 -21.69 -53.40 -18.83
N SER A 133 -20.39 -53.71 -18.95
CA SER A 133 -19.45 -53.65 -17.82
C SER A 133 -18.19 -52.78 -18.05
N SER A 134 -17.96 -52.20 -19.23
CA SER A 134 -16.67 -51.57 -19.55
C SER A 134 -16.66 -50.03 -19.64
N TYR A 135 -17.78 -49.35 -19.38
CA TYR A 135 -17.84 -47.88 -19.51
C TYR A 135 -17.43 -47.10 -18.25
N GLN A 136 -17.20 -47.78 -17.11
CA GLN A 136 -16.90 -47.10 -15.85
C GLN A 136 -15.40 -46.86 -15.61
N SER A 137 -14.51 -47.57 -16.33
CA SER A 137 -13.05 -47.40 -16.14
C SER A 137 -12.47 -46.18 -16.86
N VAL A 138 -13.10 -45.69 -17.92
CA VAL A 138 -12.57 -44.55 -18.71
C VAL A 138 -12.76 -43.20 -18.00
N TRP A 139 -13.74 -43.08 -17.10
CA TRP A 139 -13.99 -41.84 -16.38
C TRP A 139 -13.08 -41.65 -15.16
N ASN A 140 -12.67 -42.73 -14.50
CA ASN A 140 -11.78 -42.66 -13.33
C ASN A 140 -10.35 -42.26 -13.73
N ASP A 141 -9.86 -42.71 -14.88
CA ASP A 141 -8.49 -42.44 -15.33
C ASP A 141 -8.25 -40.95 -15.68
N LYS A 142 -9.30 -40.26 -16.15
CA LYS A 142 -9.22 -38.82 -16.49
C LYS A 142 -9.34 -37.90 -15.27
N THR A 143 -10.01 -38.34 -14.22
CA THR A 143 -10.11 -37.55 -12.98
C THR A 143 -8.79 -37.57 -12.20
N ASP A 144 -8.09 -38.71 -12.22
CA ASP A 144 -6.82 -38.85 -11.49
C ASP A 144 -5.71 -37.99 -12.11
N THR A 145 -5.65 -37.89 -13.44
CA THR A 145 -4.69 -37.00 -14.14
C THR A 145 -4.99 -35.51 -13.93
N ALA A 146 -6.27 -35.11 -13.88
CA ALA A 146 -6.63 -33.71 -13.63
C ALA A 146 -6.31 -33.28 -12.19
N VAL A 147 -6.46 -34.17 -11.21
CA VAL A 147 -6.11 -33.90 -9.81
C VAL A 147 -4.60 -33.81 -9.61
N GLU A 148 -3.82 -34.62 -10.34
CA GLU A 148 -2.35 -34.56 -10.26
C GLU A 148 -1.79 -33.25 -10.84
N LEU A 149 -2.32 -32.79 -11.99
CA LEU A 149 -1.93 -31.51 -12.59
C LEU A 149 -2.29 -30.30 -11.72
N LEU A 150 -3.44 -30.35 -11.02
CA LEU A 150 -3.84 -29.29 -10.09
C LEU A 150 -2.94 -29.24 -8.85
N LYS A 151 -2.47 -30.39 -8.35
CA LYS A 151 -1.51 -30.44 -7.23
C LYS A 151 -0.17 -29.83 -7.62
N THR A 152 0.38 -30.19 -8.79
CA THR A 152 1.65 -29.63 -9.25
C THR A 152 1.59 -28.11 -9.44
N GLY A 153 0.49 -27.57 -9.96
CA GLY A 153 0.31 -26.12 -10.09
C GLY A 153 0.19 -25.40 -8.75
N LEU A 154 -0.42 -26.05 -7.73
CA LEU A 154 -0.50 -25.48 -6.38
C LEU A 154 0.87 -25.45 -5.68
N ASP A 155 1.68 -26.49 -5.87
CA ASP A 155 3.01 -26.57 -5.26
C ASP A 155 3.96 -25.53 -5.88
N GLU A 156 3.89 -25.30 -7.19
CA GLU A 156 4.64 -24.23 -7.87
C GLU A 156 4.22 -22.83 -7.39
N LEU A 157 2.92 -22.60 -7.20
CA LEU A 157 2.43 -21.34 -6.65
C LEU A 157 2.86 -21.16 -5.19
N SER A 158 2.88 -22.22 -4.39
CA SER A 158 3.35 -22.17 -3.00
C SER A 158 4.85 -21.84 -2.91
N ALA A 159 5.66 -22.40 -3.82
CA ALA A 159 7.09 -22.13 -3.89
C ALA A 159 7.37 -20.69 -4.35
N SER A 160 6.56 -20.14 -5.27
CA SER A 160 6.69 -18.75 -5.70
C SER A 160 6.28 -17.73 -4.63
N PHE A 161 5.46 -18.13 -3.66
CA PHE A 161 4.99 -17.26 -2.57
C PHE A 161 5.96 -17.17 -1.39
N GLN A 162 7.02 -18.00 -1.36
CA GLN A 162 8.07 -17.97 -0.32
C GLN A 162 9.29 -17.11 -0.68
N GLN A 163 9.28 -16.40 -1.82
CA GLN A 163 10.39 -15.54 -2.19
C GLN A 163 10.13 -14.10 -1.71
N GLU A 164 11.07 -13.59 -0.90
CA GLU A 164 11.19 -12.23 -0.35
C GLU A 164 10.58 -11.96 1.04
N THR A 165 10.97 -12.76 2.03
CA THR A 165 11.39 -12.13 3.31
C THR A 165 12.88 -11.81 3.18
N PRO A 166 13.31 -10.53 3.22
CA PRO A 166 14.72 -10.22 3.33
C PRO A 166 15.18 -10.66 4.72
N GLU A 167 15.68 -11.89 4.82
CA GLU A 167 16.50 -12.29 5.95
C GLU A 167 17.80 -11.49 5.89
N ASP A 168 18.13 -10.94 7.06
CA ASP A 168 19.34 -10.22 7.39
C ASP A 168 20.60 -10.98 6.94
N GLU A 169 21.20 -10.58 5.81
CA GLU A 169 22.62 -10.81 5.57
C GLU A 169 23.30 -9.51 5.16
N ASN A 170 23.90 -8.88 6.17
CA ASN A 170 25.32 -8.52 6.11
C ASN A 170 25.72 -7.66 4.91
N MET A 171 25.05 -6.53 4.73
CA MET A 171 25.40 -5.54 3.73
C MET A 171 26.55 -4.64 4.21
N ASN A 172 27.76 -5.16 4.02
CA ASN A 172 29.00 -4.44 3.69
C ASN A 172 29.36 -3.16 4.47
N ASP A 173 30.35 -3.33 5.35
CA ASP A 173 31.24 -2.27 5.87
C ASP A 173 31.90 -1.40 4.78
N ASP A 174 31.90 -1.81 3.50
CA ASP A 174 32.45 -1.02 2.39
C ASP A 174 31.59 0.18 1.97
N LYS A 175 30.31 0.25 2.39
CA LYS A 175 29.47 1.45 2.14
C LYS A 175 29.68 2.57 3.17
N ILE A 176 30.33 2.27 4.30
CA ILE A 176 30.66 3.27 5.32
C ILE A 176 31.85 4.14 4.88
N ALA A 177 32.77 3.60 4.05
CA ALA A 177 33.90 4.38 3.52
C ALA A 177 33.48 5.48 2.51
N ILE A 178 32.43 5.26 1.70
CA ILE A 178 31.96 6.27 0.74
C ILE A 178 31.13 7.37 1.42
N MET A 179 30.59 7.10 2.61
CA MET A 179 29.94 8.13 3.44
C MET A 179 30.90 8.88 4.36
N SER A 180 32.05 8.31 4.75
CA SER A 180 33.05 9.05 5.54
C SER A 180 33.76 10.14 4.74
N ASP A 181 34.05 9.90 3.47
CA ASP A 181 34.73 10.89 2.60
C ASP A 181 33.85 12.12 2.32
N ASN A 182 32.52 11.96 2.33
CA ASN A 182 31.58 13.09 2.19
C ASN A 182 31.42 13.90 3.49
N ILE A 183 31.72 13.31 4.66
CA ILE A 183 31.67 14.02 5.94
C ILE A 183 32.96 14.86 6.15
N GLU A 184 34.12 14.43 5.64
CA GLU A 184 35.34 15.25 5.68
C GLU A 184 35.29 16.47 4.75
N LEU A 185 34.64 16.36 3.58
CA LEU A 185 34.38 17.51 2.70
C LEU A 185 33.44 18.55 3.33
N ALA A 186 32.49 18.13 4.17
CA ALA A 186 31.65 19.04 4.93
C ALA A 186 32.41 19.72 6.10
N ARG A 187 33.42 19.05 6.67
CA ARG A 187 34.25 19.59 7.75
C ARG A 187 35.24 20.65 7.25
N TYR A 188 35.79 20.48 6.05
CA TYR A 188 36.74 21.44 5.46
C TYR A 188 36.11 22.81 5.14
N ASN A 189 34.80 22.87 4.88
CA ASN A 189 34.08 24.13 4.66
C ASN A 189 33.70 24.89 5.94
N PHE A 190 33.90 24.31 7.13
CA PHE A 190 33.53 24.96 8.40
C PHE A 190 34.71 25.62 9.11
N GLU A 191 35.96 25.22 8.82
CA GLU A 191 37.16 25.74 9.50
C GLU A 191 37.89 26.88 8.76
N ASN A 192 37.46 27.24 7.54
CA ASN A 192 37.97 28.42 6.83
C ASN A 192 36.82 29.25 6.23
N PRO A 193 36.13 30.10 7.01
CA PRO A 193 35.34 31.16 6.43
C PRO A 193 36.31 32.21 5.88
N GLU A 194 36.57 32.20 4.57
CA GLU A 194 37.26 33.33 3.95
C GLU A 194 36.47 34.62 4.21
N PRO A 195 37.09 35.65 4.82
CA PRO A 195 36.45 36.93 5.00
C PRO A 195 36.74 37.79 3.78
N SER A 196 35.79 37.93 2.87
CA SER A 196 35.61 39.18 2.12
C SER A 196 34.40 39.08 1.19
N PHE A 197 33.28 39.66 1.59
CA PHE A 197 32.59 40.55 0.66
C PHE A 197 31.87 41.65 1.43
N SER A 198 32.30 42.86 1.10
CA SER A 198 31.96 44.16 1.62
C SER A 198 30.50 44.56 1.38
N ASP A 199 29.96 45.30 2.34
CA ASP A 199 29.04 46.44 2.18
C ASP A 199 27.98 46.37 1.07
N SER A 200 26.77 46.01 1.46
CA SER A 200 25.58 46.73 0.97
C SER A 200 24.50 46.77 2.05
N TYR A 201 24.57 47.86 2.81
CA TYR A 201 23.50 48.58 3.48
C TYR A 201 22.08 48.24 2.97
N TYR A 202 21.29 47.52 3.77
CA TYR A 202 19.83 47.62 3.74
C TYR A 202 19.35 48.08 5.12
N ASP A 203 19.19 49.39 5.20
CA ASP A 203 18.41 50.09 6.21
C ASP A 203 16.92 49.78 5.97
N TYR A 204 16.38 48.79 6.69
CA TYR A 204 14.94 48.66 6.85
C TYR A 204 14.57 49.42 8.11
N SER A 205 14.15 50.66 7.89
CA SER A 205 13.53 51.53 8.86
C SER A 205 12.38 50.80 9.58
N VAL A 206 12.59 50.63 10.87
CA VAL A 206 11.55 50.40 11.87
C VAL A 206 10.71 51.67 11.92
N GLN A 207 9.64 51.73 11.14
CA GLN A 207 8.70 52.84 11.17
C GLN A 207 7.25 52.33 11.29
N GLU A 208 6.76 52.44 12.53
CA GLU A 208 5.36 52.69 12.88
C GLU A 208 4.29 51.65 12.48
N MET A 209 4.12 50.62 13.33
CA MET A 209 2.79 50.09 13.63
C MET A 209 2.57 50.14 15.15
N LYS A 210 2.30 51.35 15.63
CA LYS A 210 1.97 51.65 17.03
C LYS A 210 0.66 52.44 17.13
N THR A 211 -0.39 52.01 16.45
CA THR A 211 -1.77 52.49 16.68
C THR A 211 -2.79 51.48 16.16
N ASN A 212 -3.27 50.58 17.04
CA ASN A 212 -4.66 50.09 17.04
C ASN A 212 -4.84 49.06 18.17
N MET A 213 -4.63 49.49 19.41
CA MET A 213 -4.98 48.69 20.59
C MET A 213 -5.94 49.43 21.53
N ASP A 214 -6.83 50.25 20.98
CA ASP A 214 -7.90 50.95 21.71
C ASP A 214 -9.20 50.92 20.88
N SER A 215 -9.81 49.75 20.73
CA SER A 215 -11.24 49.62 20.40
C SER A 215 -11.57 48.14 20.35
N LEU A 216 -12.04 47.58 21.47
CA LEU A 216 -12.92 46.43 21.55
C LEU A 216 -13.31 46.25 23.03
N TYR A 217 -13.92 47.29 23.60
CA TYR A 217 -14.72 47.17 24.81
C TYR A 217 -16.15 46.93 24.31
N TYR A 218 -16.56 45.66 24.22
CA TYR A 218 -17.95 45.32 23.97
C TYR A 218 -18.73 45.43 25.29
N ASP A 219 -19.74 46.30 25.23
CA ASP A 219 -20.80 46.47 26.20
C ASP A 219 -21.56 45.15 26.41
N LEU A 220 -21.65 44.72 27.67
CA LEU A 220 -22.40 43.54 28.12
C LEU A 220 -23.58 43.99 28.98
N THR A 221 -24.37 44.94 28.49
CA THR A 221 -25.67 45.25 29.07
C THR A 221 -26.74 45.35 27.99
N GLU A 222 -27.31 44.20 27.61
CA GLU A 222 -28.72 43.99 27.25
C GLU A 222 -28.90 42.56 26.71
N PHE A 223 -29.38 41.65 27.58
CA PHE A 223 -30.40 40.61 27.37
C PHE A 223 -30.36 39.59 28.52
#